data_AF-A0AAW5CWD3-F1
#
_entry.id   AF-A0AAW5CWD3-F1
#
_cell.length_a   1.000
_cell.length_b   1.000
_cell.length_c   1.000
_cell.angle_alpha   90.00
_cell.angle_beta   90.00
_cell.angle_gamma   90.00
#
_symmetry.space_group_name_H-M   'P 1'
#
loop_
_entity.id
_entity.type
_entity.pdbx_description
1 polymer ?
#
loop_
_entity_poly.entity_id
_entity_poly.type
_entity_poly.pdbx_seq_one_letter_code
_entity_poly.pdbx_strand_id
1 'polypeptide(L)'
;MCDYVVLPLLNSSFEPGRAREVVEGFVDVDLRNIARAELFYFMGQAEECCEITRGYLSSRVIELKLSACILYGYSNLTLGNVAAAKRGMEGIQSCMKLAMKKKVPEEVYASCLLAGYVGRFCFICLRMGCLLLGSTAGCFLRG
;
A
#
# COMPACT_ATOMS: atom_id res chain seq x y z
N MET A 1 -10.11 20.69 -5.38
CA MET A 1 -10.24 19.23 -5.53
C MET A 1 -9.10 18.65 -4.74
N CYS A 2 -9.34 17.74 -3.79
CA CYS A 2 -8.25 17.07 -3.09
C CYS A 2 -7.67 16.04 -4.09
N ASP A 3 -6.50 16.34 -4.63
CA ASP A 3 -5.76 15.42 -5.49
C ASP A 3 -5.20 14.30 -4.58
N TYR A 4 -6.01 13.28 -4.33
CA TYR A 4 -5.59 12.12 -3.59
C TYR A 4 -4.57 11.35 -4.43
N VAL A 5 -3.37 11.14 -3.88
CA VAL A 5 -2.32 10.34 -4.50
C VAL A 5 -2.31 8.94 -3.91
N VAL A 6 -1.93 7.97 -4.74
CA VAL A 6 -1.76 6.57 -4.30
C VAL A 6 -0.42 6.47 -3.58
N LEU A 7 -0.37 5.87 -2.40
CA LEU A 7 0.87 5.73 -1.61
C LEU A 7 1.58 7.10 -1.39
N PRO A 8 0.94 8.04 -0.67
CA PRO A 8 1.48 9.38 -0.41
C PRO A 8 2.89 9.41 0.18
N LEU A 9 3.27 8.47 1.04
CA LEU A 9 4.61 8.49 1.63
C LEU A 9 5.69 8.13 0.60
N LEU A 10 5.44 7.11 -0.25
CA LEU A 10 6.33 6.77 -1.36
C LEU A 10 6.45 7.88 -2.42
N ASN A 11 5.41 8.69 -2.58
CA ASN A 11 5.43 9.84 -3.47
C ASN A 11 6.01 11.12 -2.82
N SER A 12 6.39 11.04 -1.56
CA SER A 12 7.07 12.13 -0.86
C SER A 12 8.58 11.91 -0.85
N SER A 13 9.34 13.00 -0.99
CA SER A 13 10.79 12.97 -0.74
C SER A 13 11.03 13.29 0.74
N PHE A 14 11.81 12.45 1.41
CA PHE A 14 12.19 12.67 2.80
C PHE A 14 13.62 12.20 3.05
N GLU A 15 14.29 12.86 4.00
CA GLU A 15 15.58 12.42 4.51
C GLU A 15 15.38 11.14 5.36
N PRO A 16 16.34 10.19 5.34
CA PRO A 16 16.36 9.09 6.29
C PRO A 16 16.12 9.59 7.73
N GLY A 17 15.32 8.84 8.49
CA GLY A 17 14.97 9.18 9.88
C GLY A 17 13.84 10.22 10.03
N ARG A 18 13.52 11.02 9.00
CA ARG A 18 12.44 12.03 9.05
C ARG A 18 11.09 11.56 8.53
N ALA A 19 10.96 10.30 8.09
CA ALA A 19 9.72 9.78 7.52
C ALA A 19 8.49 10.00 8.44
N ARG A 20 8.67 9.90 9.76
CA ARG A 20 7.60 10.14 10.74
C ARG A 20 7.14 11.61 10.78
N GLU A 21 8.06 12.56 10.64
CA GLU A 21 7.74 13.98 10.59
C GLU A 21 6.91 14.30 9.35
N VAL A 22 7.27 13.70 8.21
CA VAL A 22 6.53 13.86 6.94
C VAL A 22 5.12 13.28 7.04
N VAL A 23 4.96 12.10 7.66
CA VAL A 23 3.64 11.52 7.92
C VAL A 23 2.79 12.47 8.76
N GLU A 24 3.30 13.01 9.85
CA GLU A 24 2.52 13.93 10.71
C GLU A 24 2.24 15.28 10.03
N GLY A 25 3.02 15.65 9.02
CA GLY A 25 2.85 16.86 8.21
C GLY A 25 1.65 16.84 7.25
N PHE A 26 1.06 15.68 6.96
CA PHE A 26 -0.11 15.61 6.07
C PHE A 26 -1.35 16.25 6.73
N VAL A 27 -1.87 17.33 6.12
CA VAL A 27 -3.05 18.06 6.63
C VAL A 27 -4.32 17.20 6.57
N ASP A 28 -4.49 16.43 5.50
CA ASP A 28 -5.63 15.52 5.32
C ASP A 28 -5.45 14.27 6.19
N VAL A 29 -6.47 13.97 7.00
CA VAL A 29 -6.45 12.86 7.98
C VAL A 29 -6.42 11.50 7.27
N ASP A 30 -7.11 11.36 6.14
CA ASP A 30 -7.15 10.09 5.39
C ASP A 30 -5.80 9.82 4.72
N LEU A 31 -5.21 10.85 4.10
CA LEU A 31 -3.85 10.74 3.54
C LEU A 31 -2.81 10.46 4.62
N ARG A 32 -2.92 11.13 5.77
CA ARG A 32 -2.04 10.88 6.93
C ARG A 32 -2.13 9.43 7.39
N ASN A 33 -3.34 8.89 7.50
CA ASN A 33 -3.54 7.51 7.93
C ASN A 33 -2.98 6.50 6.92
N ILE A 34 -3.14 6.73 5.62
CA ILE A 34 -2.51 5.90 4.59
C ILE A 34 -0.98 6.01 4.65
N ALA A 35 -0.42 7.23 4.73
CA ALA A 35 1.01 7.44 4.86
C ALA A 35 1.59 6.78 6.11
N ARG A 36 0.84 6.78 7.21
CA ARG A 36 1.20 6.09 8.45
C ARG A 36 1.18 4.57 8.29
N ALA A 37 0.21 4.03 7.55
CA ALA A 37 0.19 2.60 7.22
C ALA A 37 1.39 2.20 6.33
N GLU A 38 1.76 3.03 5.35
CA GLU A 38 2.98 2.84 4.56
C GLU A 38 4.22 2.81 5.46
N LEU A 39 4.34 3.77 6.36
CA LEU A 39 5.46 3.82 7.30
C LEU A 39 5.54 2.54 8.14
N PHE A 40 4.43 2.05 8.69
CA PHE A 40 4.41 0.80 9.44
C PHE A 40 4.79 -0.40 8.60
N TYR A 41 4.31 -0.48 7.36
CA TYR A 41 4.72 -1.54 6.43
C TYR A 41 6.24 -1.53 6.21
N PHE A 42 6.84 -0.37 5.94
CA PHE A 42 8.29 -0.25 5.71
C PHE A 42 9.12 -0.47 6.98
N MET A 43 8.58 -0.18 8.16
CA MET A 43 9.21 -0.50 9.45
C MET A 43 9.08 -1.99 9.82
N GLY A 44 8.40 -2.81 9.01
CA GLY A 44 8.18 -4.23 9.29
C GLY A 44 7.02 -4.50 10.26
N GLN A 45 6.25 -3.47 10.61
CA GLN A 45 5.06 -3.53 11.47
C GLN A 45 3.81 -3.85 10.64
N ALA A 46 3.74 -5.08 10.14
CA ALA A 46 2.70 -5.50 9.21
C ALA A 46 1.30 -5.59 9.87
N GLU A 47 1.20 -5.87 11.17
CA GLU A 47 -0.07 -5.96 11.89
C GLU A 47 -0.74 -4.58 12.00
N GLU A 48 0.04 -3.58 12.39
CA GLU A 48 -0.41 -2.20 12.54
C GLU A 48 -0.81 -1.59 11.18
N CYS A 49 -0.06 -1.91 10.13
CA CYS A 49 -0.43 -1.56 8.76
C CYS A 49 -1.78 -2.19 8.36
N CYS A 50 -1.99 -3.48 8.65
CA CYS A 50 -3.25 -4.16 8.37
C CYS A 50 -4.43 -3.52 9.09
N GLU A 51 -4.24 -3.13 10.35
CA GLU A 51 -5.31 -2.54 11.16
C GLU A 51 -5.79 -1.20 10.58
N ILE A 52 -4.85 -0.32 10.24
CA ILE A 52 -5.17 0.99 9.65
C ILE A 52 -5.81 0.82 8.27
N THR A 53 -5.21 -0.01 7.41
CA THR A 53 -5.67 -0.17 6.01
C THR A 53 -7.03 -0.84 5.90
N ARG A 54 -7.42 -1.66 6.88
CA ARG A 54 -8.74 -2.31 6.92
C ARG A 54 -9.88 -1.30 6.84
N GLY A 55 -9.73 -0.14 7.48
CA GLY A 55 -10.73 0.95 7.46
C GLY A 55 -10.96 1.57 6.08
N TYR A 56 -9.98 1.46 5.17
CA TYR A 56 -9.99 2.12 3.87
C TYR A 56 -10.33 1.17 2.70
N LEU A 57 -10.45 -0.14 2.94
CA LEU A 57 -10.80 -1.13 1.91
C LEU A 57 -12.18 -0.87 1.26
N SER A 58 -13.10 -0.24 1.99
CA SER A 58 -14.43 0.13 1.53
C SER A 58 -14.55 1.62 1.16
N SER A 59 -13.44 2.36 1.08
CA SER A 59 -13.45 3.78 0.75
C SER A 59 -14.04 4.04 -0.64
N ARG A 60 -14.75 5.17 -0.78
CA ARG A 60 -15.31 5.65 -2.05
C ARG A 60 -14.26 6.30 -2.94
N VAL A 61 -13.17 6.79 -2.34
CA VAL A 61 -12.02 7.38 -3.02
C VAL A 61 -11.13 6.25 -3.55
N ILE A 62 -10.88 6.23 -4.86
CA ILE A 62 -10.23 5.10 -5.52
C ILE A 62 -8.77 4.99 -5.07
N GLU A 63 -8.11 6.12 -4.87
CA GLU A 63 -6.69 6.25 -4.56
C GLU A 63 -6.39 5.79 -3.13
N LEU A 64 -7.22 6.19 -2.16
CA LEU A 64 -7.16 5.70 -0.79
C LEU A 64 -7.47 4.21 -0.72
N LYS A 65 -8.52 3.75 -1.42
CA LYS A 65 -8.88 2.34 -1.47
C LYS A 65 -7.79 1.50 -2.11
N LEU A 66 -7.20 1.96 -3.21
CA LEU A 66 -6.12 1.27 -3.89
C LEU A 66 -4.88 1.15 -3.00
N SER A 67 -4.47 2.25 -2.37
CA SER A 67 -3.34 2.26 -1.41
C SER A 67 -3.58 1.28 -0.27
N ALA A 68 -4.79 1.27 0.29
CA ALA A 68 -5.17 0.34 1.33
C ALA A 68 -5.18 -1.11 0.86
N CYS A 69 -5.71 -1.42 -0.32
CA CYS A 69 -5.73 -2.78 -0.86
C CYS A 69 -4.31 -3.32 -1.14
N ILE A 70 -3.41 -2.46 -1.62
CA ILE A 70 -1.98 -2.75 -1.79
C ILE A 70 -1.39 -3.10 -0.44
N LEU A 71 -1.40 -2.17 0.50
CA LEU A 71 -0.76 -2.33 1.81
C LEU A 71 -1.35 -3.50 2.60
N TYR A 72 -2.68 -3.64 2.61
CA TYR A 72 -3.36 -4.76 3.25
C TYR A 72 -2.99 -6.10 2.61
N GLY A 73 -2.94 -6.15 1.27
CA GLY A 73 -2.53 -7.34 0.53
C GLY A 73 -1.12 -7.78 0.89
N TYR A 74 -0.15 -6.87 0.78
CA TYR A 74 1.26 -7.15 1.07
C TYR A 74 1.54 -7.43 2.54
N SER A 75 0.93 -6.67 3.46
CA SER A 75 1.11 -6.90 4.89
C SER A 75 0.58 -8.27 5.31
N ASN A 76 -0.59 -8.68 4.79
CA ASN A 76 -1.12 -10.02 5.06
C ASN A 76 -0.30 -11.14 4.39
N LEU A 77 0.40 -10.87 3.27
CA LEU A 77 1.37 -11.81 2.72
C LEU A 77 2.55 -12.00 3.69
N THR A 78 3.09 -10.92 4.24
CA THR A 78 4.17 -10.96 5.24
C THR A 78 3.75 -11.71 6.51
N LEU A 79 2.49 -11.55 6.94
CA LEU A 79 1.92 -12.26 8.10
C LEU A 79 1.50 -13.70 7.79
N GLY A 80 1.63 -14.18 6.55
CA GLY A 80 1.23 -15.53 6.13
C GLY A 80 -0.29 -15.74 5.99
N ASN A 81 -1.10 -14.69 6.07
CA ASN A 81 -2.55 -14.75 5.90
C ASN A 81 -2.95 -14.66 4.42
N VAL A 82 -2.86 -15.80 3.72
CA VAL A 82 -3.12 -15.90 2.27
C VAL A 82 -4.54 -15.48 1.90
N ALA A 83 -5.54 -15.79 2.74
CA ALA A 83 -6.94 -15.44 2.46
C ALA A 83 -7.17 -13.92 2.51
N ALA A 84 -6.58 -13.24 3.50
CA ALA A 84 -6.64 -11.78 3.58
C ALA A 84 -5.82 -11.11 2.46
N ALA A 85 -4.65 -11.65 2.14
CA ALA A 85 -3.85 -11.19 1.01
C ALA A 85 -4.61 -11.27 -0.31
N LYS A 86 -5.30 -12.39 -0.57
CA LYS A 86 -6.13 -12.58 -1.76
C LYS A 86 -7.26 -11.53 -1.84
N ARG A 87 -7.90 -11.20 -0.71
CA ARG A 87 -8.90 -10.12 -0.65
C ARG A 87 -8.31 -8.76 -1.03
N GLY A 88 -7.10 -8.44 -0.57
CA GLY A 88 -6.39 -7.23 -1.01
C GLY A 88 -6.18 -7.18 -2.53
N MET A 89 -5.78 -8.31 -3.11
CA MET A 89 -5.57 -8.46 -4.55
C MET A 89 -6.86 -8.33 -5.37
N GLU A 90 -7.96 -8.93 -4.91
CA GLU A 90 -9.29 -8.74 -5.50
C GLU A 90 -9.73 -7.27 -5.44
N GLY A 91 -9.40 -6.58 -4.35
CA GLY A 91 -9.60 -5.14 -4.19
C GLY A 91 -8.84 -4.33 -5.24
N ILE A 92 -7.56 -4.61 -5.46
CA ILE A 92 -6.73 -3.97 -6.50
C ILE A 92 -7.35 -4.19 -7.89
N GLN A 93 -7.76 -5.41 -8.22
CA GLN A 93 -8.40 -5.71 -9.50
C GLN A 93 -9.73 -4.96 -9.67
N SER A 94 -10.51 -4.81 -8.60
CA SER A 94 -11.73 -4.01 -8.60
C SER A 94 -11.44 -2.54 -8.87
N CYS A 95 -10.45 -1.97 -8.18
CA CYS A 95 -9.99 -0.60 -8.40
C CYS A 95 -9.48 -0.40 -9.84
N MET A 96 -8.74 -1.36 -10.40
CA MET A 96 -8.28 -1.32 -11.78
C MET A 96 -9.43 -1.30 -12.79
N LYS A 97 -10.47 -2.13 -12.60
CA LYS A 97 -11.67 -2.12 -13.45
C LYS A 97 -12.42 -0.80 -13.37
N LEU A 98 -12.50 -0.20 -12.19
CA LEU A 98 -13.10 1.12 -11.99
C LEU A 98 -12.24 2.21 -12.65
N ALA A 99 -10.92 2.08 -12.57
CA ALA A 99 -9.98 3.02 -13.14
C ALA A 99 -10.09 3.07 -14.68
N MET A 100 -10.15 1.90 -15.32
CA MET A 100 -10.36 1.79 -16.78
C MET A 100 -11.68 2.41 -17.25
N LYS A 101 -12.75 2.36 -16.42
CA LYS A 101 -14.06 2.93 -16.77
C LYS A 101 -14.13 4.44 -16.62
N LYS A 102 -13.39 5.02 -15.66
CA LYS A 102 -13.53 6.43 -15.28
C LYS A 102 -12.54 7.40 -15.95
N LYS A 103 -11.60 6.94 -16.79
CA LYS A 103 -10.48 7.78 -17.29
C LYS A 103 -9.78 8.53 -16.15
N VAL A 104 -9.48 7.83 -15.06
CA VAL A 104 -8.67 8.38 -13.95
C VAL A 104 -7.25 8.73 -14.42
N PRO A 105 -6.52 9.58 -13.68
CA PRO A 105 -5.16 9.97 -14.03
C PRO A 105 -4.24 8.75 -14.22
N GLU A 106 -3.32 8.88 -15.18
CA GLU A 106 -2.41 7.83 -15.63
C GLU A 106 -1.56 7.24 -14.48
N GLU A 107 -1.25 8.05 -13.47
CA GLU A 107 -0.55 7.64 -12.25
C GLU A 107 -1.27 6.53 -11.48
N VAL A 108 -2.58 6.68 -11.23
CA VAL A 108 -3.40 5.68 -10.52
C VAL A 108 -3.47 4.37 -11.31
N TYR A 109 -3.52 4.49 -12.64
CA TYR A 109 -3.52 3.34 -13.54
C TYR A 109 -2.17 2.60 -13.52
N ALA A 110 -1.05 3.33 -13.56
CA ALA A 110 0.29 2.77 -13.44
C ALA A 110 0.48 2.07 -12.07
N SER A 111 0.03 2.69 -10.98
CA SER A 111 0.06 2.06 -9.64
C SER A 111 -0.78 0.78 -9.58
N CYS A 112 -1.97 0.74 -10.20
CA CYS A 112 -2.79 -0.47 -10.28
C CYS A 112 -2.07 -1.60 -11.03
N LEU A 113 -1.43 -1.29 -12.16
CA LEU A 113 -0.67 -2.24 -12.94
C LEU A 113 0.50 -2.81 -12.13
N LEU A 114 1.33 -1.93 -11.57
CA LEU A 114 2.47 -2.32 -10.73
C LEU A 114 2.02 -3.20 -9.56
N ALA A 115 0.98 -2.80 -8.85
CA ALA A 115 0.44 -3.58 -7.75
C ALA A 115 -0.06 -4.97 -8.18
N GLY A 116 -0.73 -5.06 -9.32
CA GLY A 116 -1.20 -6.33 -9.88
C GLY A 116 -0.05 -7.25 -10.32
N TYR A 117 0.98 -6.70 -10.97
CA TYR A 117 2.16 -7.45 -11.40
C TYR A 117 2.99 -7.94 -10.21
N VAL A 118 3.33 -7.03 -9.28
CA VAL A 118 4.13 -7.36 -8.10
C VAL A 118 3.38 -8.34 -7.20
N GLY A 119 2.06 -8.20 -7.07
CA GLY A 119 1.30 -9.12 -6.24
C GLY A 119 1.18 -10.50 -6.88
N ARG A 120 1.09 -10.60 -8.21
CA ARG A 120 1.12 -11.90 -8.90
C ARG A 120 2.49 -12.58 -8.77
N PHE A 121 3.56 -11.81 -8.87
CA PHE A 121 4.93 -12.28 -8.63
C PHE A 121 5.13 -12.73 -7.17
N CYS A 122 4.65 -11.94 -6.21
CA CYS A 122 4.73 -12.24 -4.79
C CYS A 122 3.90 -13.48 -4.41
N PHE A 123 2.74 -13.69 -5.05
CA PHE A 123 1.93 -14.88 -4.85
C PHE A 123 2.59 -16.14 -5.45
N ILE A 124 3.29 -16.00 -6.58
CA ILE A 124 4.12 -17.07 -7.16
C ILE A 124 5.29 -17.39 -6.22
N CYS A 125 5.99 -16.37 -5.69
CA CYS A 125 7.06 -16.56 -4.71
C CYS A 125 6.59 -17.19 -3.40
N LEU A 126 5.40 -16.84 -2.89
CA LEU A 126 4.82 -17.45 -1.70
C LEU A 126 4.46 -18.93 -1.94
N ARG A 127 3.96 -19.26 -3.13
CA ARG A 127 3.69 -20.64 -3.55
C ARG A 127 4.96 -21.46 -3.75
N MET A 128 6.09 -20.80 -3.99
CA MET A 128 7.44 -21.39 -4.08
C MET A 128 8.23 -21.33 -2.76
N GLY A 129 7.65 -20.82 -1.67
CA GLY A 129 8.27 -20.83 -0.33
C GLY A 129 9.37 -19.78 -0.08
N CYS A 130 9.51 -18.74 -0.93
CA CYS A 130 10.54 -17.71 -0.77
C CYS A 130 10.04 -16.52 0.07
N LEU A 131 10.46 -16.44 1.33
CA LEU A 131 10.49 -15.20 2.13
C LEU A 131 11.55 -14.25 1.53
N LEU A 132 11.16 -13.27 0.72
CA LEU A 132 12.12 -12.28 0.18
C LEU A 132 11.73 -10.80 0.38
N LEU A 133 10.68 -10.50 1.15
CA LEU A 133 10.23 -9.11 1.30
C LEU A 133 10.54 -8.46 2.66
N GLY A 134 11.13 -9.21 3.61
CA GLY A 134 11.40 -8.69 4.96
C GLY A 134 12.76 -8.02 5.18
N SER A 135 13.78 -8.28 4.35
CA SER A 135 15.17 -8.01 4.75
C SER A 135 15.83 -6.75 4.16
N THR A 136 15.22 -6.03 3.23
CA THR A 136 15.86 -4.87 2.59
C THR A 136 15.28 -3.51 2.98
N ALA A 137 14.05 -3.45 3.53
CA ALA A 137 13.43 -2.18 3.94
C ALA A 137 13.94 -1.65 5.30
N GLY A 138 14.37 -2.54 6.21
CA GLY A 138 14.82 -2.18 7.56
C GLY A 138 16.10 -1.35 7.64
N CYS A 139 16.89 -1.30 6.55
CA CYS A 139 18.14 -0.53 6.52
C CYS A 139 17.95 0.94 6.08
N PHE A 140 16.83 1.30 5.45
CA PHE A 140 16.66 2.63 4.87
C PHE A 140 16.00 3.65 5.82
N LEU A 141 15.36 3.19 6.89
CA LEU A 141 14.62 4.03 7.86
C LEU A 141 15.34 4.23 9.21
N ARG A 142 16.55 3.66 9.37
CA ARG A 142 17.34 3.73 10.62
C ARG A 142 18.56 4.67 10.56
N GLY A 143 18.75 5.38 9.45
CA GLY A 143 19.79 6.41 9.31
C GLY A 143 19.26 7.77 9.74
#